data_AF-A0A315UT20-F1
#
_entry.id   AF-A0A315UT20-F1
#
_cell.length_a   1.000
_cell.length_b   1.000
_cell.length_c   1.000
_cell.angle_alpha   90.00
_cell.angle_beta   90.00
_cell.angle_gamma   90.00
#
_symmetry.space_group_name_H-M   'P 1'
#
loop_
_entity.id
_entity.type
_entity.pdbx_description
1 polymer ?
#
loop_
_entity_poly.entity_id
_entity_poly.type
_entity_poly.pdbx_seq_one_letter_code
_entity_poly.pdbx_strand_id
1 'polypeptide(L)'
;MADTSDYPRGESFMDPFRGILVAYFMPENCYDKFFLDFDFLDVPCLKIVLSKALGIGIILGSVLVKLPQIIKLMRAKSAEGLSFNSVLLELLAITGTMAYSMSNKFPFSAWGEALFLMLQTVTIGFLIQHYGRRTGIGLLFLVVYFLLLAVLLSPVTPMSVVTSMQAFNMPAIIIGRLIQAATNFRNGHTGQLSAISVFLLFAGSLARIFTSLQETGDSLMALTYVISSTCNGIITLQVLYYWNSSPEHKKKKKKNKRE
;
A
#
# COMPACT_ATOMS: atom_id res chain seq x y z
N MET A 1 26.52 18.44 55.52
CA MET A 1 25.13 18.98 55.51
C MET A 1 24.89 19.38 54.07
N ALA A 2 24.46 18.45 53.22
CA ALA A 2 23.04 18.12 52.96
C ALA A 2 22.32 19.37 52.40
N ASP A 3 21.90 19.41 51.15
CA ASP A 3 20.86 18.51 50.65
C ASP A 3 20.98 18.27 49.12
N THR A 4 21.23 17.01 48.76
CA THR A 4 20.95 16.46 47.43
C THR A 4 19.50 15.98 47.46
N SER A 5 18.57 16.79 46.95
CA SER A 5 17.21 16.30 46.68
C SER A 5 17.21 15.52 45.38
N ASP A 6 17.71 14.29 45.49
CA ASP A 6 17.53 13.18 44.57
C ASP A 6 16.02 12.87 44.54
N TYR A 7 15.31 13.37 43.53
CA TYR A 7 13.91 13.04 43.33
C TYR A 7 13.86 11.59 42.84
N PRO A 8 13.16 10.67 43.53
CA PRO A 8 13.15 9.28 43.13
C PRO A 8 12.46 9.23 41.76
N ARG A 9 13.26 8.93 40.73
CA ARG A 9 12.79 8.63 39.38
C ARG A 9 11.98 7.35 39.51
N GLY A 10 10.68 7.51 39.79
CA GLY A 10 9.76 6.40 39.91
C GLY A 10 9.85 5.58 38.64
N GLU A 11 10.35 4.35 38.76
CA GLU A 11 10.26 3.34 37.72
C GLU A 11 8.77 3.18 37.41
N SER A 12 8.35 3.79 36.31
CA SER A 12 6.99 3.71 35.83
C SER A 12 6.87 2.41 35.07
N PHE A 13 5.78 1.68 35.29
CA PHE A 13 5.38 0.51 34.50
C PHE A 13 5.43 0.76 32.96
N MET A 14 5.46 2.02 32.54
CA MET A 14 5.55 2.44 31.14
C MET A 14 6.97 2.59 30.58
N ASP A 15 8.05 2.48 31.37
CA ASP A 15 9.43 2.72 30.90
C ASP A 15 9.89 1.80 29.73
N PRO A 16 9.55 0.50 29.68
CA PRO A 16 9.90 -0.35 28.54
C PRO A 16 9.18 0.08 27.25
N PHE A 17 7.94 0.56 27.38
CA PHE A 17 7.12 1.02 26.25
C PHE A 17 7.43 2.45 25.84
N ARG A 18 7.86 3.31 26.78
CA ARG A 18 8.27 4.69 26.53
C ARG A 18 9.39 4.75 25.51
N GLY A 19 10.42 3.91 25.67
CA GLY A 19 11.53 3.83 24.72
C GLY A 19 11.07 3.49 23.30
N ILE A 20 10.16 2.51 23.15
CA ILE A 20 9.65 2.10 21.83
C ILE A 20 8.70 3.15 21.24
N LEU A 21 7.80 3.70 22.05
CA LEU A 21 6.82 4.72 21.65
C LEU A 21 7.52 6.00 21.21
N VAL A 22 8.51 6.47 21.97
CA VAL A 22 9.28 7.67 21.66
C VAL A 22 10.22 7.46 20.48
N ALA A 23 10.90 6.31 20.41
CA ALA A 23 11.89 6.08 19.35
C ALA A 23 11.25 5.82 17.97
N TYR A 24 10.06 5.21 17.93
CA TYR A 24 9.48 4.73 16.67
C TYR A 24 8.12 5.36 16.33
N PHE A 25 7.33 5.78 17.32
CA PHE A 25 5.92 6.12 17.11
C PHE A 25 5.57 7.60 17.27
N MET A 26 6.20 8.32 18.22
CA MET A 26 5.91 9.75 18.47
C MET A 26 7.12 10.48 19.09
N PRO A 27 7.29 11.81 18.88
CA PRO A 27 8.32 12.61 19.56
C PRO A 27 8.15 12.64 21.09
N GLU A 28 9.23 12.89 21.85
CA GLU A 28 9.18 13.03 23.32
C GLU A 28 8.15 14.06 23.78
N ASN A 29 8.11 15.22 23.12
CA ASN A 29 7.13 16.28 23.42
C ASN A 29 5.67 15.82 23.25
N CYS A 30 5.41 14.85 22.35
CA CYS A 30 4.08 14.28 22.17
C CYS A 30 3.77 13.18 23.20
N TYR A 31 4.79 12.42 23.61
CA TYR A 31 4.66 11.47 24.71
C TYR A 31 4.32 12.22 26.00
N ASP A 32 5.05 13.30 26.30
CA ASP A 32 4.84 14.09 27.50
C ASP A 32 3.46 14.75 27.49
N LYS A 33 3.03 15.36 26.37
CA LYS A 33 1.67 15.91 26.25
C LYS A 33 0.56 14.88 26.47
N PHE A 34 0.71 13.66 25.94
CA PHE A 34 -0.32 12.63 26.06
C PHE A 34 -0.34 11.91 27.41
N PHE A 35 0.83 11.60 27.96
CA PHE A 35 0.95 10.72 29.13
C PHE A 35 1.33 11.44 30.41
N LEU A 36 1.92 12.64 30.34
CA LEU A 36 2.21 13.49 31.51
C LEU A 36 1.17 14.59 31.67
N ASP A 37 0.83 15.30 30.58
CA ASP A 37 -0.12 16.43 30.63
C ASP A 37 -1.58 16.03 30.36
N PHE A 38 -1.84 14.77 29.98
CA PHE A 38 -3.17 14.23 29.62
C PHE A 38 -3.91 15.01 28.52
N ASP A 39 -3.19 15.73 27.66
CA ASP A 39 -3.74 16.48 26.52
C ASP A 39 -3.82 15.60 25.26
N PHE A 40 -4.82 14.70 25.24
CA PHE A 40 -5.07 13.76 24.15
C PHE A 40 -5.52 14.41 22.83
N LEU A 41 -5.82 15.71 22.81
CA LEU A 41 -6.37 16.41 21.66
C LEU A 41 -5.40 17.42 21.05
N ASP A 42 -4.12 17.39 21.44
CA ASP A 42 -3.07 18.15 20.76
C ASP A 42 -3.01 17.75 19.27
N VAL A 43 -3.57 18.62 18.42
CA VAL A 43 -3.78 18.36 17.00
C VAL A 43 -2.48 17.97 16.27
N PRO A 44 -1.33 18.64 16.50
CA PRO A 44 -0.04 18.23 15.92
C PRO A 44 0.37 16.80 16.32
N CYS A 45 0.34 16.47 17.61
CA CYS A 45 0.75 15.16 18.10
C CYS A 45 -0.21 14.04 17.66
N LEU A 46 -1.51 14.32 17.64
CA LEU A 46 -2.52 13.37 17.18
C LEU A 46 -2.33 13.02 15.69
N LYS A 47 -2.03 14.01 14.84
CA LYS A 47 -1.74 13.78 13.42
C LYS A 47 -0.52 12.87 13.20
N ILE A 48 0.55 13.08 13.97
CA ILE A 48 1.77 12.28 13.88
C ILE A 48 1.47 10.83 14.28
N VAL A 49 0.84 10.63 15.44
CA VAL A 49 0.49 9.31 15.96
C VAL A 49 -0.45 8.58 15.00
N LEU A 50 -1.49 9.26 14.52
CA LEU A 50 -2.45 8.67 13.58
C LEU A 50 -1.79 8.31 12.25
N SER A 51 -0.88 9.13 11.75
CA SER A 51 -0.11 8.84 10.54
C SER A 51 0.75 7.59 10.70
N LYS A 52 1.48 7.49 11.81
CA LYS A 52 2.34 6.34 12.10
C LYS A 52 1.53 5.06 12.27
N ALA A 53 0.42 5.12 13.00
CA ALA A 53 -0.51 4.01 13.17
C ALA A 53 -1.06 3.51 11.83
N LEU A 54 -1.53 4.43 10.98
CA LEU A 54 -2.02 4.11 9.64
C LEU A 54 -0.91 3.51 8.77
N GLY A 55 0.29 4.10 8.75
CA GLY A 55 1.43 3.59 7.99
C GLY A 55 1.81 2.15 8.38
N ILE A 56 1.91 1.88 9.68
CA ILE A 56 2.18 0.53 10.20
C ILE A 56 1.05 -0.43 9.85
N GLY A 57 -0.21 -0.02 10.03
CA GLY A 57 -1.37 -0.83 9.68
C GLY A 57 -1.38 -1.21 8.20
N ILE A 58 -1.04 -0.27 7.31
CA ILE A 58 -0.91 -0.52 5.88
C ILE A 58 0.24 -1.48 5.58
N ILE A 59 1.40 -1.32 6.23
CA ILE A 59 2.53 -2.25 6.08
C ILE A 59 2.11 -3.66 6.50
N LEU A 60 1.50 -3.82 7.67
CA LEU A 60 1.02 -5.13 8.15
C LEU A 60 0.00 -5.75 7.19
N GLY A 61 -0.93 -4.94 6.69
CA GLY A 61 -1.89 -5.38 5.67
C GLY A 61 -1.19 -5.87 4.41
N SER A 62 -0.17 -5.14 3.92
CA SER A 62 0.56 -5.45 2.69
C SER A 62 1.24 -6.83 2.70
N VAL A 63 1.66 -7.32 3.87
CA VAL A 63 2.25 -8.66 4.04
C VAL A 63 1.26 -9.74 3.62
N LEU A 64 -0.03 -9.52 3.82
CA LEU A 64 -1.08 -10.52 3.57
C LEU A 64 -1.73 -10.39 2.19
N VAL A 65 -1.49 -9.31 1.45
CA VAL A 65 -2.24 -9.00 0.22
C VAL A 65 -2.09 -10.07 -0.86
N LYS A 66 -0.86 -10.53 -1.14
CA LYS A 66 -0.60 -11.49 -2.22
C LYS A 66 -0.36 -12.91 -1.72
N LEU A 67 -0.29 -13.15 -0.42
CA LEU A 67 -0.17 -14.50 0.14
C LEU A 67 -1.31 -15.45 -0.29
N PRO A 68 -2.59 -15.05 -0.31
CA PRO A 68 -3.67 -15.92 -0.81
C PRO A 68 -3.44 -16.35 -2.26
N GLN A 69 -2.92 -15.43 -3.09
CA GLN A 69 -2.58 -15.73 -4.48
C GLN A 69 -1.42 -16.72 -4.54
N ILE A 70 -0.32 -16.50 -3.82
CA ILE A 70 0.83 -17.41 -3.75
C ILE A 70 0.40 -18.82 -3.32
N ILE A 71 -0.39 -18.93 -2.26
CA ILE A 71 -0.92 -20.21 -1.77
C ILE A 71 -1.77 -20.88 -2.85
N LYS A 72 -2.59 -20.13 -3.58
CA LYS A 72 -3.41 -20.68 -4.68
C LYS A 72 -2.54 -21.23 -5.80
N LEU A 73 -1.49 -20.54 -6.23
CA LEU A 73 -0.55 -21.05 -7.25
C LEU A 73 0.13 -22.34 -6.77
N MET A 74 0.62 -22.36 -5.53
CA MET A 74 1.31 -23.53 -4.98
C MET A 74 0.39 -24.75 -4.87
N ARG A 75 -0.85 -24.56 -4.43
CA ARG A 75 -1.85 -25.63 -4.32
C ARG A 75 -2.28 -26.15 -5.69
N ALA A 76 -2.50 -25.26 -6.65
CA ALA A 76 -2.88 -25.62 -8.01
C ALA A 76 -1.72 -26.22 -8.82
N LYS A 77 -0.46 -25.93 -8.42
CA LYS A 77 0.77 -26.21 -9.19
C LYS A 77 0.68 -25.72 -10.65
N SER A 78 -0.06 -24.65 -10.86
CA SER A 78 -0.32 -24.06 -12.17
C SER A 78 -0.42 -22.54 -12.03
N ALA A 79 0.11 -21.84 -13.03
CA ALA A 79 0.03 -20.39 -13.17
C ALA A 79 -0.88 -19.97 -14.33
N GLU A 80 -1.76 -20.86 -14.78
CA GLU A 80 -2.70 -20.59 -15.86
C GLU A 80 -3.60 -19.38 -15.53
N GLY A 81 -3.82 -18.53 -16.53
CA GLY A 81 -4.59 -17.29 -16.39
C GLY A 81 -3.81 -16.10 -15.80
N LEU A 82 -2.53 -16.27 -15.45
CA LEU A 82 -1.68 -15.17 -15.00
C LEU A 82 -0.71 -14.73 -16.11
N SER A 83 -0.62 -13.41 -16.30
CA SER A 83 0.29 -12.80 -17.26
C SER A 83 1.60 -12.41 -16.58
N PHE A 84 2.71 -12.99 -17.05
CA PHE A 84 4.04 -12.62 -16.57
C PHE A 84 4.36 -11.14 -16.85
N ASN A 85 3.93 -10.61 -18.00
CA ASN A 85 4.14 -9.20 -18.35
C ASN A 85 3.42 -8.26 -17.38
N SER A 86 2.22 -8.63 -16.92
CA SER A 86 1.51 -7.86 -15.90
C SER A 86 2.26 -7.86 -14.57
N VAL A 87 2.88 -8.97 -14.20
CA VAL A 87 3.75 -9.06 -13.01
C VAL A 87 5.01 -8.22 -13.15
N LEU A 88 5.63 -8.17 -14.33
CA LEU A 88 6.79 -7.30 -14.59
C LEU A 88 6.43 -5.81 -14.48
N LEU A 89 5.28 -5.40 -15.01
CA LEU A 89 4.79 -4.02 -14.89
C LEU A 89 4.48 -3.65 -13.44
N GLU A 90 3.90 -4.58 -12.68
CA GLU A 90 3.66 -4.40 -11.25
C GLU A 90 4.97 -4.27 -10.47
N LEU A 91 5.98 -5.10 -10.78
CA LEU A 91 7.30 -4.99 -10.18
C LEU A 91 7.99 -3.67 -10.51
N LEU A 92 7.92 -3.21 -11.75
CA LEU A 92 8.47 -1.92 -12.16
C LEU A 92 7.87 -0.80 -11.31
N ALA A 93 6.56 -0.82 -11.13
CA ALA A 93 5.83 0.19 -10.40
C ALA A 93 6.21 0.24 -8.90
N ILE A 94 6.15 -0.92 -8.25
CA ILE A 94 6.48 -1.06 -6.82
C ILE A 94 7.96 -0.72 -6.58
N THR A 95 8.85 -1.18 -7.46
CA THR A 95 10.29 -0.90 -7.37
C THR A 95 10.58 0.59 -7.55
N GLY A 96 9.89 1.26 -8.47
CA GLY A 96 10.00 2.71 -8.66
C GLY A 96 9.63 3.48 -7.39
N THR A 97 8.53 3.11 -6.73
CA THR A 97 8.12 3.71 -5.44
C THR A 97 9.14 3.47 -4.34
N MET A 98 9.65 2.25 -4.22
CA MET A 98 10.66 1.91 -3.23
C MET A 98 11.96 2.68 -3.46
N ALA A 99 12.49 2.66 -4.68
CA ALA A 99 13.74 3.34 -5.03
C ALA A 99 13.62 4.87 -4.86
N TYR A 100 12.50 5.47 -5.25
CA TYR A 100 12.24 6.90 -5.04
C TYR A 100 12.22 7.26 -3.57
N SER A 101 11.53 6.46 -2.77
CA SER A 101 11.39 6.73 -1.33
C SER A 101 12.72 6.56 -0.59
N MET A 102 13.51 5.54 -0.95
CA MET A 102 14.84 5.33 -0.39
C MET A 102 15.82 6.44 -0.82
N SER A 103 15.78 6.86 -2.09
CA SER A 103 16.66 7.92 -2.61
C SER A 103 16.38 9.27 -1.96
N ASN A 104 15.12 9.56 -1.65
CA ASN A 104 14.70 10.76 -0.89
C ASN A 104 14.78 10.59 0.63
N LYS A 105 15.26 9.44 1.12
CA LYS A 105 15.45 9.14 2.55
C LYS A 105 14.16 9.25 3.38
N PHE A 106 13.02 8.90 2.78
CA PHE A 106 11.75 8.88 3.48
C PHE A 106 11.70 7.77 4.56
N PRO A 107 10.97 7.99 5.66
CA PRO A 107 10.85 7.00 6.72
C PRO A 107 10.22 5.70 6.20
N PHE A 108 10.63 4.57 6.75
CA PHE A 108 10.14 3.25 6.33
C PHE A 108 8.61 3.12 6.41
N SER A 109 7.96 3.79 7.37
CA SER A 109 6.50 3.84 7.47
C SER A 109 5.81 4.36 6.21
N ALA A 110 6.48 5.22 5.43
CA ALA A 110 5.93 5.81 4.23
C ALA A 110 6.01 4.90 3.00
N TRP A 111 6.93 3.93 2.95
CA TRP A 111 7.15 3.11 1.73
C TRP A 111 7.30 1.62 2.00
N GLY A 112 7.32 1.19 3.26
CA GLY A 112 7.61 -0.20 3.65
C GLY A 112 6.65 -1.23 3.08
N GLU A 113 5.42 -0.82 2.72
CA GLU A 113 4.48 -1.70 2.00
C GLU A 113 5.07 -2.17 0.66
N ALA A 114 5.82 -1.30 -0.02
CA ALA A 114 6.38 -1.58 -1.34
C ALA A 114 7.42 -2.70 -1.24
N LEU A 115 8.19 -2.77 -0.15
CA LEU A 115 9.15 -3.85 0.09
C LEU A 115 8.45 -5.21 0.17
N PHE A 116 7.40 -5.33 1.00
CA PHE A 116 6.68 -6.60 1.17
C PHE A 116 5.91 -6.99 -0.09
N LEU A 117 5.30 -6.04 -0.78
CA LEU A 117 4.63 -6.30 -2.05
C LEU A 117 5.62 -6.71 -3.13
N MET A 118 6.79 -6.09 -3.19
CA MET A 118 7.86 -6.45 -4.12
C MET A 118 8.29 -7.90 -3.92
N LEU A 119 8.63 -8.30 -2.68
CA LEU A 119 9.05 -9.68 -2.38
C LEU A 119 7.99 -10.71 -2.78
N GLN A 120 6.72 -10.44 -2.44
CA GLN A 120 5.61 -11.31 -2.82
C GLN A 120 5.41 -11.36 -4.35
N THR A 121 5.56 -10.24 -5.05
CA THR A 121 5.35 -10.15 -6.50
C THR A 121 6.50 -10.81 -7.28
N VAL A 122 7.74 -10.69 -6.81
CA VAL A 122 8.91 -11.42 -7.33
C VAL A 122 8.69 -12.93 -7.18
N THR A 123 8.19 -13.36 -6.02
CA THR A 123 7.84 -14.77 -5.75
C THR A 123 6.79 -15.28 -6.74
N ILE A 124 5.73 -14.51 -6.99
CA ILE A 124 4.72 -14.85 -8.00
C ILE A 124 5.34 -14.93 -9.40
N GLY A 125 6.17 -13.97 -9.78
CA GLY A 125 6.87 -13.97 -11.07
C GLY A 125 7.70 -15.23 -11.28
N PHE A 126 8.43 -15.66 -10.25
CA PHE A 126 9.17 -16.92 -10.27
C PHE A 126 8.23 -18.13 -10.40
N LEU A 127 7.17 -18.21 -9.59
CA LEU A 127 6.22 -19.33 -9.63
C LEU A 127 5.53 -19.45 -11.00
N ILE A 128 5.25 -18.34 -11.68
CA ILE A 128 4.70 -18.34 -13.05
C ILE A 128 5.65 -19.07 -14.00
N GLN A 129 6.94 -18.75 -13.98
CA GLN A 129 7.93 -19.41 -14.86
C GLN A 129 8.19 -20.86 -14.46
N HIS A 130 8.23 -21.14 -13.15
CA HIS A 130 8.44 -22.49 -12.62
C HIS A 130 7.31 -23.45 -13.03
N TYR A 131 6.05 -23.08 -12.81
CA TYR A 131 4.91 -23.91 -13.22
C TYR A 131 4.67 -23.90 -14.74
N GLY A 132 5.19 -22.91 -15.46
CA GLY A 132 5.30 -22.92 -16.92
C GLY A 132 6.37 -23.87 -17.49
N ARG A 133 7.01 -24.70 -16.64
CA ARG A 133 8.12 -25.61 -16.98
C ARG A 133 9.40 -24.91 -17.47
N ARG A 134 9.58 -23.62 -17.14
CA ARG A 134 10.73 -22.79 -17.52
C ARG A 134 11.50 -22.29 -16.29
N THR A 135 11.77 -23.19 -15.34
CA THR A 135 12.43 -22.84 -14.07
C THR A 135 13.76 -22.11 -14.25
N GLY A 136 14.57 -22.48 -15.26
CA GLY A 136 15.82 -21.78 -15.56
C GLY A 136 15.63 -20.29 -15.90
N ILE A 137 14.58 -19.96 -16.66
CA ILE A 137 14.20 -18.57 -16.95
C ILE A 137 13.72 -17.87 -15.67
N GLY A 138 12.98 -18.57 -14.82
CA GLY A 138 12.56 -18.06 -13.51
C GLY A 138 13.74 -17.70 -12.61
N LEU A 139 14.77 -18.55 -12.53
CA LEU A 139 15.99 -18.27 -11.77
C LEU A 139 16.78 -17.11 -12.36
N LEU A 140 16.93 -17.07 -13.70
CA LEU A 140 17.58 -15.94 -14.38
C LEU A 140 16.85 -14.62 -14.10
N PHE A 141 15.51 -14.64 -14.13
CA PHE A 141 14.68 -13.50 -13.78
C PHE A 141 14.97 -12.99 -12.36
N LEU A 142 15.08 -13.87 -11.36
CA LEU A 142 15.43 -13.48 -9.98
C LEU A 142 16.80 -12.79 -9.93
N VAL A 143 17.82 -13.41 -10.53
CA VAL A 143 19.19 -12.86 -10.54
C VAL A 143 19.22 -11.50 -11.20
N VAL A 144 18.65 -11.38 -12.41
CA VAL A 144 18.60 -10.12 -13.16
C VAL A 144 17.82 -9.05 -12.38
N TYR A 145 16.68 -9.40 -11.79
CA TYR A 145 15.87 -8.47 -11.03
C TYR A 145 16.63 -7.88 -9.84
N PHE A 146 17.27 -8.72 -9.01
CA PHE A 146 18.01 -8.25 -7.85
C PHE A 146 19.31 -7.50 -8.22
N LEU A 147 19.97 -7.86 -9.32
CA LEU A 147 21.10 -7.09 -9.85
C LEU A 147 20.66 -5.69 -10.30
N LEU A 148 19.57 -5.59 -11.07
CA LEU A 148 19.01 -4.31 -11.49
C LEU A 148 18.55 -3.48 -10.29
N LEU A 149 17.94 -4.11 -9.29
CA LEU A 149 17.55 -3.44 -8.06
C LEU A 149 18.76 -2.87 -7.31
N ALA A 150 19.85 -3.64 -7.20
CA ALA A 150 21.08 -3.19 -6.55
C ALA A 150 21.69 -1.99 -7.29
N VAL A 151 21.72 -2.00 -8.62
CA VAL A 151 22.16 -0.86 -9.43
C VAL A 151 21.23 0.34 -9.21
N LEU A 152 19.92 0.14 -9.24
CA LEU A 152 18.94 1.21 -9.07
C LEU A 152 19.05 1.90 -7.71
N LEU A 153 19.31 1.14 -6.64
CA LEU A 153 19.47 1.65 -5.28
C LEU A 153 20.88 2.21 -4.99
N SER A 154 21.83 1.99 -5.89
CA SER A 154 23.19 2.48 -5.70
C SER A 154 23.32 3.97 -6.04
N PRO A 155 24.34 4.66 -5.51
CA PRO A 155 24.56 6.10 -5.75
C PRO A 155 24.82 6.48 -7.20
N VAL A 156 25.10 5.52 -8.09
CA VAL A 156 25.36 5.79 -9.51
C VAL A 156 24.09 6.07 -10.32
N THR A 157 22.90 5.73 -9.80
CA THR A 157 21.65 5.99 -10.50
C THR A 157 21.23 7.46 -10.33
N PRO A 158 21.05 8.22 -11.42
CA PRO A 158 20.58 9.60 -11.32
C PRO A 158 19.15 9.66 -10.79
N MET A 159 18.87 10.65 -9.94
CA MET A 159 17.52 10.86 -9.38
C MET A 159 16.45 11.04 -10.47
N SER A 160 16.80 11.57 -11.64
CA SER A 160 15.87 11.70 -12.77
C SER A 160 15.25 10.37 -13.19
N VAL A 161 16.05 9.29 -13.25
CA VAL A 161 15.58 7.94 -13.61
C VAL A 161 14.59 7.44 -12.58
N VAL A 162 14.94 7.56 -11.30
CA VAL A 162 14.11 7.10 -10.17
C VAL A 162 12.80 7.88 -10.10
N THR A 163 12.85 9.20 -10.26
CA THR A 163 11.65 10.07 -10.31
C THR A 163 10.77 9.74 -11.51
N SER A 164 11.35 9.49 -12.68
CA SER A 164 10.58 9.06 -13.87
C SER A 164 9.90 7.71 -13.64
N MET A 165 10.57 6.74 -13.00
CA MET A 165 9.95 5.47 -12.62
C MET A 165 8.77 5.66 -11.67
N GLN A 166 8.91 6.52 -10.65
CA GLN A 166 7.80 6.84 -9.75
C GLN A 166 6.66 7.56 -10.47
N ALA A 167 6.96 8.51 -11.37
CA ALA A 167 5.95 9.23 -12.13
C ALA A 167 5.16 8.31 -13.08
N PHE A 168 5.81 7.27 -13.63
CA PHE A 168 5.17 6.27 -14.49
C PHE A 168 4.07 5.45 -13.78
N ASN A 169 4.07 5.44 -12.44
CA ASN A 169 2.98 4.83 -11.68
C ASN A 169 1.64 5.54 -11.89
N MET A 170 1.63 6.86 -12.09
CA MET A 170 0.39 7.61 -12.23
C MET A 170 -0.39 7.21 -13.49
N PRO A 171 0.20 7.20 -14.71
CA PRO A 171 -0.49 6.71 -15.91
C PRO A 171 -1.05 5.30 -15.77
N ALA A 172 -0.29 4.37 -15.17
CA ALA A 172 -0.72 2.99 -14.99
C ALA A 172 -1.99 2.90 -14.11
N ILE A 173 -2.01 3.63 -13.00
CA ILE A 173 -3.18 3.71 -12.11
C ILE A 173 -4.38 4.32 -12.83
N ILE A 174 -4.19 5.46 -13.51
CA ILE A 174 -5.24 6.17 -14.22
C ILE A 174 -5.87 5.28 -15.29
N ILE A 175 -5.06 4.72 -16.19
CA ILE A 175 -5.55 3.93 -17.32
C ILE A 175 -6.30 2.69 -16.81
N GLY A 176 -5.73 1.96 -15.85
CA GLY A 176 -6.36 0.76 -15.30
C GLY A 176 -7.72 1.05 -14.65
N ARG A 177 -7.82 2.17 -13.91
CA ARG A 177 -9.08 2.56 -13.24
C ARG A 177 -10.10 3.17 -14.20
N LEU A 178 -9.66 3.92 -15.21
CA LEU A 178 -10.54 4.45 -16.25
C LEU A 178 -11.16 3.32 -17.09
N ILE A 179 -10.39 2.31 -17.49
CA ILE A 179 -10.92 1.14 -18.20
C ILE A 179 -11.99 0.44 -17.36
N GLN A 180 -11.73 0.24 -16.06
CA GLN A 180 -12.71 -0.34 -15.14
C GLN A 180 -13.97 0.52 -15.03
N ALA A 181 -13.82 1.84 -14.86
CA ALA A 181 -14.94 2.76 -14.72
C ALA A 181 -15.80 2.81 -16.00
N ALA A 182 -15.16 2.86 -17.18
CA ALA A 182 -15.84 2.81 -18.47
C ALA A 182 -16.59 1.48 -18.67
N THR A 183 -16.00 0.37 -18.26
CA THR A 183 -16.62 -0.97 -18.33
C THR A 183 -17.85 -1.05 -17.44
N ASN A 184 -17.77 -0.58 -16.19
CA ASN A 184 -18.91 -0.53 -15.27
C ASN A 184 -20.06 0.30 -15.83
N PHE A 185 -19.76 1.47 -16.41
CA PHE A 185 -20.75 2.36 -17.00
C PHE A 185 -21.43 1.70 -18.22
N ARG A 186 -20.64 1.14 -19.15
CA ARG A 186 -21.16 0.44 -20.33
C ARG A 186 -22.04 -0.75 -19.97
N ASN A 187 -21.71 -1.47 -18.90
CA ASN A 187 -22.47 -2.63 -18.45
C ASN A 187 -23.73 -2.23 -17.65
N GLY A 188 -23.79 -1.02 -17.10
CA GLY A 188 -24.86 -0.57 -16.21
C GLY A 188 -24.93 -1.37 -14.90
N HIS A 189 -23.84 -2.05 -14.53
CA HIS A 189 -23.65 -2.75 -13.26
C HIS A 189 -22.15 -2.96 -13.00
N THR A 190 -21.77 -3.19 -11.75
CA THR A 190 -20.38 -3.45 -11.34
C THR A 190 -19.98 -4.93 -11.38
N GLY A 191 -20.93 -5.84 -11.66
CA GLY A 191 -20.64 -7.25 -11.91
C GLY A 191 -20.14 -7.99 -10.67
N GLN A 192 -18.98 -8.65 -10.78
CA GLN A 192 -18.34 -9.40 -9.68
C GLN A 192 -17.35 -8.55 -8.86
N LEU A 193 -17.37 -7.22 -9.04
CA LEU A 193 -16.50 -6.33 -8.29
C LEU A 193 -16.90 -6.34 -6.80
N SER A 194 -15.99 -6.76 -5.93
CA SER A 194 -16.24 -6.77 -4.48
C SER A 194 -16.34 -5.35 -3.95
N ALA A 195 -17.54 -4.96 -3.50
CA ALA A 195 -17.77 -3.65 -2.90
C ALA A 195 -16.80 -3.36 -1.74
N ILE A 196 -16.60 -4.36 -0.86
CA ILE A 196 -15.65 -4.27 0.25
C ILE A 196 -14.24 -3.93 -0.26
N SER A 197 -13.78 -4.62 -1.31
CA SER A 197 -12.45 -4.36 -1.87
C SER A 197 -12.33 -2.95 -2.45
N VAL A 198 -13.38 -2.45 -3.12
CA VAL A 198 -13.40 -1.09 -3.69
C VAL A 198 -13.36 -0.03 -2.59
N PHE A 199 -14.16 -0.18 -1.53
CA PHE A 199 -14.12 0.72 -0.38
C PHE A 199 -12.77 0.71 0.33
N LEU A 200 -12.17 -0.47 0.52
CA LEU A 200 -10.84 -0.60 1.13
C LEU A 200 -9.75 0.06 0.28
N LEU A 201 -9.81 -0.08 -1.05
CA LEU A 201 -8.87 0.58 -1.96
C LEU A 201 -9.00 2.10 -1.90
N PHE A 202 -10.22 2.63 -1.81
CA PHE A 202 -10.47 4.07 -1.65
C PHE A 202 -10.01 4.58 -0.29
N ALA A 203 -10.36 3.90 0.80
CA ALA A 203 -9.95 4.27 2.15
C ALA A 203 -8.42 4.20 2.32
N GLY A 204 -7.79 3.14 1.78
CA GLY A 204 -6.35 2.97 1.78
C GLY A 204 -5.63 4.06 0.99
N SER A 205 -6.12 4.44 -0.18
CA SER A 205 -5.52 5.54 -0.95
C SER A 205 -5.69 6.89 -0.24
N LEU A 206 -6.79 7.14 0.48
CA LEU A 206 -6.97 8.34 1.31
C LEU A 206 -5.99 8.36 2.48
N ALA A 207 -5.85 7.24 3.20
CA ALA A 207 -4.86 7.10 4.27
C ALA A 207 -3.45 7.36 3.76
N ARG A 208 -3.15 6.93 2.52
CA ARG A 208 -1.87 7.19 1.85
C ARG A 208 -1.62 8.65 1.50
N ILE A 209 -2.65 9.44 1.17
CA ILE A 209 -2.49 10.91 1.02
C ILE A 209 -2.05 11.53 2.35
N PHE A 210 -2.79 11.23 3.42
CA PHE A 210 -2.52 11.80 4.75
C PHE A 210 -1.12 11.43 5.25
N THR A 211 -0.79 10.15 5.22
CA THR A 211 0.52 9.65 5.65
C THR A 211 1.67 10.18 4.79
N SER A 212 1.50 10.29 3.46
CA SER A 212 2.55 10.85 2.61
C SER A 212 2.81 12.31 2.91
N LEU A 213 1.76 13.14 3.06
CA LEU A 213 1.91 14.55 3.40
C LEU A 213 2.55 14.74 4.78
N GLN A 214 2.13 13.94 5.77
CA GLN A 214 2.62 14.04 7.13
C GLN A 214 4.04 13.51 7.31
N GLU A 215 4.41 12.41 6.64
CA GLU A 215 5.70 11.73 6.84
C GLU A 215 6.80 12.11 5.86
N THR A 216 6.44 12.56 4.64
CA THR A 216 7.42 12.87 3.59
C THR A 216 7.39 14.32 3.16
N GLY A 217 6.23 14.98 3.21
CA GLY A 217 6.04 16.31 2.62
C GLY A 217 6.20 16.33 1.08
N ASP A 218 6.30 15.17 0.43
CA ASP A 218 6.59 15.06 -0.99
C ASP A 218 5.34 15.20 -1.86
N SER A 219 5.36 16.21 -2.73
CA SER A 219 4.22 16.53 -3.57
C SER A 219 3.96 15.49 -4.66
N LEU A 220 5.00 14.81 -5.17
CA LEU A 220 4.86 13.82 -6.23
C LEU A 220 4.16 12.56 -5.72
N MET A 221 4.56 12.08 -4.54
CA MET A 221 3.97 10.93 -3.89
C MET A 221 2.54 11.23 -3.42
N ALA A 222 2.32 12.40 -2.80
CA ALA A 222 0.98 12.85 -2.43
C ALA A 222 0.06 12.96 -3.67
N LEU A 223 0.53 13.54 -4.77
CA LEU A 223 -0.25 13.65 -6.01
C LEU A 223 -0.61 12.28 -6.60
N THR A 224 0.31 11.32 -6.56
CA THR A 224 0.04 9.93 -7.00
C THR A 224 -1.14 9.33 -6.22
N TYR A 225 -1.17 9.51 -4.91
CA TYR A 225 -2.25 9.00 -4.07
C TYR A 225 -3.54 9.82 -4.15
N VAL A 226 -3.47 11.13 -4.45
CA VAL A 226 -4.64 11.96 -4.78
C VAL A 226 -5.31 11.42 -6.04
N ILE A 227 -4.55 11.21 -7.11
CA ILE A 227 -5.05 10.64 -8.37
C ILE A 227 -5.67 9.25 -8.12
N SER A 228 -4.96 8.39 -7.38
CA SER A 228 -5.45 7.06 -7.00
C SER A 228 -6.78 7.13 -6.24
N SER A 229 -6.88 8.03 -5.26
CA SER A 229 -8.09 8.26 -4.47
C SER A 229 -9.25 8.77 -5.31
N THR A 230 -9.02 9.71 -6.21
CA THR A 230 -10.07 10.18 -7.14
C THR A 230 -10.57 9.05 -8.01
N CYS A 231 -9.66 8.26 -8.61
CA CYS A 231 -10.03 7.12 -9.45
C CYS A 231 -10.79 6.04 -8.67
N ASN A 232 -10.33 5.66 -7.48
CA ASN A 232 -11.02 4.69 -6.63
C ASN A 232 -12.37 5.23 -6.13
N GLY A 233 -12.47 6.54 -5.89
CA GLY A 233 -13.70 7.23 -5.53
C GLY A 233 -14.76 7.15 -6.62
N ILE A 234 -14.39 7.36 -7.88
CA ILE A 234 -15.30 7.20 -9.04
C ILE A 234 -15.86 5.77 -9.08
N ILE A 235 -15.02 4.75 -8.93
CA ILE A 235 -15.47 3.35 -8.93
C ILE A 235 -16.37 3.07 -7.71
N THR A 236 -16.04 3.62 -6.54
CA THR A 236 -16.87 3.52 -5.33
C THR A 236 -18.26 4.11 -5.55
N LEU A 237 -18.34 5.29 -6.16
CA LEU A 237 -19.61 5.92 -6.53
C LEU A 237 -20.40 5.06 -7.53
N GLN A 238 -19.73 4.43 -8.51
CA GLN A 238 -20.40 3.49 -9.41
C GLN A 238 -20.93 2.25 -8.70
N VAL A 239 -20.19 1.70 -7.72
CA VAL A 239 -20.67 0.58 -6.89
C VAL A 239 -21.92 0.98 -6.11
N LEU A 240 -21.92 2.17 -5.49
CA LEU A 240 -23.07 2.68 -4.76
C LEU A 240 -24.27 2.94 -5.69
N TYR A 241 -24.04 3.56 -6.85
CA TYR A 241 -25.09 3.87 -7.82
C TYR A 241 -25.72 2.61 -8.43
N TYR A 242 -24.90 1.61 -8.76
CA TYR A 242 -25.36 0.35 -9.36
C TYR A 242 -25.65 -0.76 -8.33
N TRP A 243 -25.70 -0.45 -7.03
CA TRP A 243 -25.88 -1.43 -5.96
C TRP A 243 -27.08 -2.36 -6.18
N ASN A 244 -28.20 -1.79 -6.65
CA ASN A 244 -29.44 -2.52 -6.93
C ASN A 244 -29.57 -3.03 -8.38
N SER A 245 -28.56 -2.78 -9.23
CA SER A 245 -28.58 -3.10 -10.67
C SER A 245 -27.86 -4.40 -11.02
N SER A 246 -27.48 -5.20 -10.01
CA SER A 246 -26.79 -6.47 -10.21
C SER A 246 -27.56 -7.43 -11.14
N PRO A 247 -26.87 -8.23 -11.98
CA PRO A 247 -27.51 -9.23 -12.84
C PRO A 247 -28.38 -10.24 -12.07
N GLU A 248 -28.09 -10.51 -10.79
CA GLU A 248 -28.97 -11.31 -9.92
C GLU A 248 -30.31 -10.62 -9.62
N HIS A 249 -30.31 -9.31 -9.40
CA HIS A 249 -31.54 -8.53 -9.22
C HIS A 249 -32.35 -8.45 -10.50
N LYS A 250 -31.72 -8.33 -11.67
CA LYS A 250 -32.41 -8.43 -12.97
C LYS A 250 -33.02 -9.82 -13.20
N LYS A 251 -32.33 -10.90 -12.79
CA LYS A 251 -32.88 -12.27 -12.84
C LYS A 251 -34.06 -12.46 -11.86
N LYS A 252 -33.95 -12.02 -10.60
CA LYS A 252 -35.05 -12.05 -9.61
C LYS A 252 -36.27 -11.23 -10.08
N LYS A 253 -36.06 -10.03 -10.63
CA LYS A 253 -37.13 -9.16 -11.13
C LYS A 253 -37.82 -9.71 -12.38
N LYS A 254 -37.12 -10.48 -13.23
CA LYS A 254 -37.73 -11.24 -14.34
C LYS A 254 -38.52 -12.47 -13.86
N LYS A 255 -38.11 -13.10 -12.76
CA LYS A 255 -38.81 -14.25 -12.19
C LYS A 255 -40.14 -13.84 -11.53
N ASN A 256 -40.14 -12.79 -10.70
CA ASN A 256 -41.36 -12.23 -10.08
C ASN A 256 -42.35 -11.56 -11.05
N LYS A 257 -41.98 -11.35 -12.32
CA LYS A 257 -42.89 -10.85 -13.37
C LYS A 257 -43.52 -11.98 -14.22
N ARG A 258 -43.10 -13.23 -13.99
CA ARG A 258 -43.57 -14.42 -14.71
C ARG A 258 -44.42 -15.35 -13.82
N GLU A 259 -44.49 -15.05 -12.52
CA GLU A 259 -45.48 -15.56 -11.56
C GLU A 259 -46.60 -14.52 -11.45
#